data_AF-A0A2C5X6W2-F1
#
_entry.id   AF-A0A2C5X6W2-F1
#
_cell.length_a   1.000
_cell.length_b   1.000
_cell.length_c   1.000
_cell.angle_alpha   90.00
_cell.angle_beta   90.00
_cell.angle_gamma   90.00
#
_symmetry.space_group_name_H-M   'P 1'
#
loop_
_entity.id
_entity.type
_entity.pdbx_description
1 polymer ?
#
loop_
_entity_poly.entity_id
_entity_poly.type
_entity_poly.pdbx_seq_one_letter_code
_entity_poly.pdbx_strand_id
1 'polypeptide(L)'
;MAAIGHVIGYAAGSIDLVSLLGPSLGTAQFQQLTVLAAISILASTALTCFAVTERVLVSSRKTRSATDLVRHIYRTIRHLRPRVQAICWAQFWSWIGWFPFLFYSTTWVGETYYRYDAAEKLPSKDGVGDMGRIGSLSLFIYSALTFMAAFILPILVRPPDEERFTPRPWPVVARLLEAVGDARPDLVTAWMYGHVVFAAAMVFAPLARSFRFATLLMCLCAL
;
A
#
# COMPACT_ATOMS: atom_id res chain seq x y z
N MET A 1 7.54 2.84 4.12
CA MET A 1 8.28 1.98 3.15
C MET A 1 7.49 1.70 1.87
N ALA A 2 6.16 1.59 1.89
CA ALA A 2 5.38 1.23 0.68
C ALA A 2 5.23 2.35 -0.38
N ALA A 3 5.33 3.63 0.00
CA ALA A 3 4.79 4.70 -0.84
C ALA A 3 5.54 4.92 -2.17
N ILE A 4 6.88 5.07 -2.16
CA ILE A 4 7.64 5.35 -3.40
C ILE A 4 7.67 4.11 -4.31
N GLY A 5 7.87 2.91 -3.75
CA GLY A 5 7.92 1.67 -4.51
C GLY A 5 6.60 1.36 -5.22
N HIS A 6 5.46 1.57 -4.57
CA HIS A 6 4.15 1.39 -5.20
C HIS A 6 3.90 2.41 -6.31
N VAL A 7 4.27 3.69 -6.10
CA VAL A 7 4.13 4.72 -7.14
C VAL A 7 4.94 4.34 -8.38
N ILE A 8 6.21 3.97 -8.23
CA ILE A 8 7.07 3.57 -9.35
C ILE A 8 6.56 2.29 -10.01
N GLY A 9 6.18 1.28 -9.24
CA GLY A 9 5.69 0.00 -9.76
C GLY A 9 4.40 0.13 -10.55
N TYR A 10 3.42 0.88 -10.04
CA TYR A 10 2.16 1.11 -10.74
C TYR A 10 2.29 2.10 -11.90
N ALA A 11 3.19 3.08 -11.81
CA ALA A 11 3.54 3.92 -12.95
C ALA A 11 4.08 3.08 -14.11
N ALA A 12 5.02 2.18 -13.82
CA ALA A 12 5.53 1.22 -14.81
C ALA A 12 4.41 0.32 -15.34
N GLY A 13 3.49 -0.18 -14.51
CA GLY A 13 2.35 -0.97 -14.99
C GLY A 13 1.34 -0.18 -15.86
N SER A 14 1.24 1.13 -15.66
CA SER A 14 0.30 2.00 -16.37
C SER A 14 0.76 2.44 -17.76
N ILE A 15 2.07 2.38 -18.03
CA ILE A 15 2.67 2.78 -19.30
C ILE A 15 2.82 1.55 -20.21
N ASP A 16 2.69 1.73 -21.53
CA ASP A 16 3.00 0.70 -22.51
C ASP A 16 4.52 0.52 -22.64
N LEU A 17 5.07 -0.42 -21.86
CA LEU A 17 6.51 -0.69 -21.85
C LEU A 17 7.00 -1.29 -23.17
N VAL A 18 6.16 -2.05 -23.89
CA VAL A 18 6.55 -2.69 -25.15
C VAL A 18 6.76 -1.63 -26.24
N SER A 19 5.93 -0.59 -26.25
CA SER A 19 6.12 0.57 -27.14
C SER A 19 7.31 1.45 -26.77
N LEU A 20 7.70 1.50 -25.49
CA LEU A 20 8.76 2.41 -25.00
C LEU A 20 10.16 1.78 -25.04
N LEU A 21 10.29 0.53 -24.59
CA LEU A 21 11.57 -0.20 -24.47
C LEU A 21 11.84 -1.10 -25.70
N GLY A 22 10.84 -1.24 -26.59
CA GLY A 22 10.88 -2.16 -27.73
C GLY A 22 10.74 -3.63 -27.31
N PRO A 23 10.64 -4.57 -28.27
CA PRO A 23 10.47 -6.00 -27.99
C PRO A 23 11.76 -6.72 -27.54
N SER A 24 12.87 -6.00 -27.34
CA SER A 24 14.18 -6.59 -27.05
C SER A 24 14.24 -7.28 -25.67
N LEU A 25 13.50 -6.77 -24.69
CA LEU A 25 13.47 -7.28 -23.31
C LEU A 25 12.32 -8.28 -23.06
N GLY A 26 11.41 -8.44 -24.03
CA GLY A 26 10.23 -9.29 -23.91
C GLY A 26 9.16 -8.91 -24.93
N THR A 27 8.36 -9.88 -25.38
CA THR A 27 7.30 -9.67 -26.36
C THR A 27 5.97 -9.27 -25.72
N ALA A 28 5.81 -9.52 -24.41
CA ALA A 28 4.65 -9.16 -23.62
C ALA A 28 5.02 -8.22 -22.46
N GLN A 29 4.09 -7.33 -22.08
CA GLN A 29 4.29 -6.35 -21.01
C GLN A 29 4.70 -7.01 -19.67
N PHE A 30 4.08 -8.15 -19.33
CA PHE A 30 4.39 -8.88 -18.11
C PHE A 30 5.84 -9.41 -18.05
N GLN A 31 6.39 -9.84 -19.20
CA GLN A 31 7.77 -10.31 -19.27
C GLN A 31 8.75 -9.18 -18.97
N GLN A 32 8.53 -8.00 -19.56
CA GLN A 32 9.37 -6.83 -19.34
C GLN A 32 9.31 -6.33 -17.90
N LEU A 33 8.12 -6.30 -17.29
CA LEU A 33 7.96 -5.96 -15.87
C LEU A 33 8.72 -6.92 -14.96
N THR A 34 8.74 -8.22 -15.28
CA THR A 34 9.45 -9.24 -14.52
C THR A 34 10.97 -9.03 -14.59
N VAL A 35 11.51 -8.71 -15.77
CA VAL A 35 12.95 -8.42 -15.95
C VAL A 35 13.36 -7.17 -15.16
N LEU A 36 12.57 -6.09 -15.22
CA LEU A 36 12.82 -4.88 -14.45
C LEU A 36 12.78 -5.13 -12.93
N ALA A 37 11.83 -5.94 -12.47
CA ALA A 37 11.75 -6.35 -11.07
C ALA A 37 12.99 -7.15 -10.64
N ALA A 38 13.43 -8.12 -11.44
CA ALA A 38 14.63 -8.91 -11.16
C ALA A 38 15.89 -8.05 -11.05
N ILE A 39 16.09 -7.12 -11.99
CA ILE A 39 17.23 -6.18 -11.96
C ILE A 39 17.19 -5.31 -10.69
N SER A 40 16.01 -4.83 -10.31
CA SER A 40 15.82 -4.00 -9.11
C SER A 40 16.14 -4.77 -7.82
N ILE A 41 15.75 -6.04 -7.73
CA ILE A 41 16.08 -6.93 -6.61
C ILE A 41 17.58 -7.17 -6.54
N LEU A 42 18.23 -7.46 -7.67
CA LEU A 42 19.67 -7.69 -7.72
C LEU A 42 20.46 -6.43 -7.30
N ALA A 43 20.07 -5.26 -7.81
CA ALA A 43 20.71 -3.99 -7.48
C ALA A 43 20.56 -3.65 -5.98
N SER A 44 19.36 -3.77 -5.43
CA SER A 44 19.10 -3.51 -4.01
C SER A 44 19.81 -4.50 -3.08
N THR A 45 19.87 -5.77 -3.47
CA THR A 45 20.60 -6.81 -2.72
C THR A 45 22.10 -6.55 -2.77
N ALA A 46 22.66 -6.26 -3.93
CA ALA A 46 24.08 -5.94 -4.10
C ALA A 46 24.49 -4.69 -3.29
N LEU A 47 23.65 -3.64 -3.32
CA LEU A 47 23.87 -2.45 -2.50
C LEU A 47 23.87 -2.77 -1.01
N THR A 48 22.96 -3.65 -0.56
CA THR A 48 22.90 -4.08 0.84
C THR A 48 24.15 -4.86 1.23
N CYS A 49 24.59 -5.81 0.39
CA CYS A 49 25.82 -6.58 0.61
C CYS A 49 27.07 -5.69 0.63
N PHE A 50 27.08 -4.60 -0.15
CA PHE A 50 28.20 -3.66 -0.18
C PHE A 50 28.20 -2.69 1.02
N ALA A 51 27.02 -2.18 1.40
CA ALA A 51 26.90 -1.13 2.41
C ALA A 51 26.83 -1.66 3.85
N VAL A 52 26.34 -2.89 4.05
CA VAL A 52 26.13 -3.46 5.38
C VAL A 52 27.31 -4.36 5.75
N THR A 53 28.11 -3.92 6.71
CA THR A 53 29.12 -4.77 7.34
C THR A 53 28.51 -5.61 8.46
N GLU A 54 28.78 -6.90 8.45
CA GLU A 54 28.28 -7.83 9.45
C GLU A 54 28.86 -7.50 10.84
N ARG A 55 27.99 -7.44 11.86
CA ARG A 55 28.44 -7.33 13.25
C ARG A 55 28.73 -8.72 13.79
N VAL A 56 29.93 -8.92 14.31
CA VAL A 56 30.33 -10.16 14.96
C VAL A 56 29.38 -10.46 16.12
N LEU A 57 28.68 -11.60 16.05
CA LEU A 57 27.79 -12.07 17.10
C LEU A 57 28.60 -12.41 18.35
N VAL A 58 28.62 -11.51 19.34
CA VAL A 58 29.17 -11.83 20.66
C VAL A 58 28.17 -12.75 21.36
N SER A 59 28.40 -14.06 21.23
CA SER A 59 27.56 -15.11 21.82
C SER A 59 27.59 -15.04 23.35
N SER A 60 26.60 -14.36 23.94
CA SER A 60 26.31 -14.47 25.37
C SER A 60 25.31 -15.60 25.60
N ARG A 61 25.86 -16.80 25.86
CA ARG A 61 25.29 -17.89 26.67
C ARG A 61 24.20 -18.83 26.06
N LYS A 62 24.53 -20.13 26.19
CA LYS A 62 23.74 -21.38 26.04
C LYS A 62 23.03 -21.60 24.69
N THR A 63 23.50 -22.62 23.97
CA THR A 63 22.79 -23.28 22.88
C THR A 63 21.40 -23.72 23.36
N ARG A 64 20.38 -22.90 23.11
CA ARG A 64 18.99 -23.31 23.34
C ARG A 64 18.65 -24.35 22.29
N SER A 65 18.12 -25.50 22.72
CA SER A 65 17.59 -26.50 21.79
C SER A 65 16.48 -25.85 20.96
N ALA A 66 16.36 -26.23 19.68
CA ALA A 66 15.26 -25.76 18.83
C ALA A 66 13.90 -26.01 19.47
N THR A 67 13.76 -27.10 20.24
CA THR A 67 12.55 -27.43 20.99
C THR A 67 12.24 -26.43 22.11
N ASP A 68 13.27 -25.91 22.79
CA ASP A 68 13.10 -24.88 23.83
C ASP A 68 12.69 -23.53 23.22
N LEU A 69 13.19 -23.23 22.03
CA LEU A 69 12.83 -22.04 21.26
C LEU A 69 11.36 -22.11 20.83
N VAL A 70 10.93 -23.22 20.24
CA VAL A 70 9.52 -23.44 19.84
C VAL A 70 8.60 -23.42 21.06
N ARG A 71 8.97 -24.08 22.15
CA ARG A 71 8.19 -24.07 23.41
C ARG A 71 8.08 -22.67 24.00
N HIS A 72 9.15 -21.88 23.93
CA HIS A 72 9.15 -20.50 24.37
C HIS A 72 8.22 -19.63 23.53
N ILE A 73 8.29 -19.72 22.20
CA ILE A 73 7.39 -19.01 21.28
C ILE A 73 5.93 -19.39 21.56
N TYR A 74 5.63 -20.68 21.69
CA TYR A 74 4.27 -21.15 21.97
C TYR A 74 3.72 -20.60 23.29
N ARG A 75 4.52 -20.64 24.37
CA ARG A 75 4.14 -20.05 25.66
C ARG A 75 3.88 -18.56 25.54
N THR A 76 4.76 -17.83 24.84
CA THR A 76 4.63 -16.38 24.61
C THR A 76 3.35 -16.06 23.85
N ILE A 77 3.03 -16.78 22.76
CA ILE A 77 1.79 -16.60 21.98
C ILE A 77 0.56 -16.80 22.88
N ARG A 78 0.56 -17.83 23.73
CA ARG A 78 -0.58 -18.13 24.63
C ARG A 78 -0.74 -17.13 25.78
N HIS A 79 0.35 -16.47 26.20
CA HIS A 79 0.37 -15.56 27.37
C HIS A 79 0.65 -14.10 26.97
N LEU A 80 0.29 -13.72 25.74
CA LEU A 80 0.44 -12.34 25.27
C LEU A 80 -0.33 -11.37 26.18
N ARG A 81 0.26 -10.21 26.44
CA ARG A 81 -0.40 -9.13 27.18
C ARG A 81 -1.65 -8.66 26.42
N PRO A 82 -2.73 -8.25 27.11
CA PRO A 82 -3.99 -7.86 26.46
C PRO A 82 -3.85 -6.81 25.34
N ARG A 83 -2.94 -5.84 25.50
CA ARG A 83 -2.66 -4.82 24.48
C ARG A 83 -2.15 -5.42 23.16
N VAL A 84 -1.27 -6.42 23.23
CA VAL A 84 -0.72 -7.08 22.03
C VAL A 84 -1.78 -7.95 21.38
N GLN A 85 -2.59 -8.65 22.18
CA GLN A 85 -3.71 -9.44 21.67
C GLN A 85 -4.70 -8.56 20.89
N ALA A 86 -5.03 -7.37 21.39
CA ALA A 86 -5.91 -6.42 20.70
C ALA A 86 -5.36 -6.02 19.32
N ILE A 87 -4.06 -5.75 19.21
CA ILE A 87 -3.40 -5.43 17.93
C ILE A 87 -3.46 -6.63 16.97
N CYS A 88 -3.20 -7.85 17.47
CA CYS A 88 -3.28 -9.06 16.66
C CYS A 88 -4.69 -9.31 16.13
N TRP A 89 -5.72 -9.12 16.96
CA TRP A 89 -7.12 -9.22 16.53
C TRP A 89 -7.48 -8.17 15.50
N ALA A 90 -7.09 -6.90 15.73
CA ALA A 90 -7.29 -5.83 14.76
C ALA A 90 -6.65 -6.16 13.41
N GLN A 91 -5.41 -6.67 13.40
CA GLN A 91 -4.71 -7.06 12.18
C GLN A 91 -5.38 -8.25 11.49
N PHE A 92 -5.83 -9.26 12.25
CA PHE A 92 -6.52 -10.43 11.72
C PHE A 92 -7.80 -10.03 10.96
N TRP A 93 -8.67 -9.22 11.59
CA TRP A 93 -9.90 -8.77 10.97
C TRP A 93 -9.67 -7.79 9.81
N SER A 94 -8.71 -6.88 9.96
CA SER A 94 -8.29 -5.95 8.90
C SER A 94 -7.84 -6.70 7.65
N TRP A 95 -7.11 -7.81 7.82
CA TRP A 95 -6.60 -8.60 6.70
C TRP A 95 -7.71 -9.23 5.85
N ILE A 96 -8.84 -9.61 6.46
CA ILE A 96 -9.99 -10.17 5.74
C ILE A 96 -10.56 -9.15 4.73
N GLY A 97 -10.54 -7.85 5.07
CA GLY A 97 -10.97 -6.78 4.16
C GLY A 97 -9.90 -6.38 3.14
N TRP A 98 -8.66 -6.20 3.61
CA TRP A 98 -7.56 -5.76 2.75
C TRP A 98 -7.12 -6.81 1.74
N PHE A 99 -7.23 -8.10 2.05
CA PHE A 99 -6.77 -9.15 1.14
C PHE A 99 -7.53 -9.14 -0.21
N PRO A 100 -8.88 -9.18 -0.26
CA PRO A 100 -9.59 -9.06 -1.53
C PRO A 100 -9.28 -7.75 -2.27
N PHE A 101 -9.14 -6.64 -1.55
CA PHE A 101 -8.79 -5.36 -2.15
C PHE A 101 -7.42 -5.41 -2.83
N LEU A 102 -6.38 -5.93 -2.19
CA LEU A 102 -5.03 -5.95 -2.74
C LEU A 102 -4.90 -6.84 -3.97
N PHE A 103 -5.67 -7.94 -4.05
CA PHE A 103 -5.56 -8.90 -5.15
C PHE A 103 -6.56 -8.68 -6.29
N TYR A 104 -7.77 -8.22 -5.98
CA TYR A 104 -8.86 -8.15 -6.97
C TYR A 104 -9.27 -6.73 -7.36
N SER A 105 -8.73 -5.68 -6.72
CA SER A 105 -9.10 -4.29 -7.06
C SER A 105 -8.84 -3.94 -8.52
N THR A 106 -7.67 -4.30 -9.05
CA THR A 106 -7.30 -4.02 -10.45
C THR A 106 -8.18 -4.76 -11.42
N THR A 107 -8.42 -6.05 -11.18
CA THR A 107 -9.30 -6.88 -12.00
C THR A 107 -10.71 -6.32 -11.96
N TRP A 108 -11.22 -5.95 -10.80
CA TRP A 108 -12.56 -5.38 -10.64
C TRP A 108 -12.71 -4.04 -11.38
N VAL A 109 -11.76 -3.11 -11.24
CA VAL A 109 -11.81 -1.82 -11.96
C VAL A 109 -11.67 -2.02 -13.47
N GLY A 110 -10.75 -2.89 -13.91
CA GLY A 110 -10.53 -3.20 -15.31
C GLY A 110 -11.75 -3.85 -15.96
N GLU A 111 -12.38 -4.81 -15.28
CA GLU A 111 -13.61 -5.45 -15.75
C GLU A 111 -14.79 -4.47 -15.76
N THR A 112 -14.91 -3.60 -14.76
CA THR A 112 -15.95 -2.56 -14.72
C THR A 112 -15.82 -1.60 -15.91
N TYR A 113 -14.61 -1.17 -16.24
CA TYR A 113 -14.34 -0.35 -17.44
C TYR A 113 -14.76 -1.09 -18.72
N TYR A 114 -14.40 -2.35 -18.87
CA TYR A 114 -14.74 -3.12 -20.06
C TYR A 114 -16.25 -3.37 -20.21
N ARG A 115 -16.94 -3.66 -19.11
CA ARG A 115 -18.38 -3.98 -19.12
C ARG A 115 -19.26 -2.76 -19.37
N TYR A 116 -18.88 -1.58 -18.86
CA TYR A 116 -19.77 -0.41 -18.88
C TYR A 116 -19.27 0.74 -19.77
N ASP A 117 -17.96 0.95 -19.89
CA ASP A 117 -17.40 2.12 -20.58
C ASP A 117 -16.75 1.77 -21.93
N ALA A 118 -16.23 0.54 -22.09
CA ALA A 118 -15.62 0.09 -23.34
C ALA A 118 -16.59 -0.66 -24.27
N ALA A 119 -17.86 -0.84 -23.88
CA ALA A 119 -18.88 -1.53 -24.68
C ALA A 119 -19.10 -0.89 -26.07
N GLU A 120 -18.77 0.40 -26.23
CA GLU A 120 -18.85 1.12 -27.51
C GLU A 120 -17.58 1.02 -28.39
N LYS A 121 -16.46 0.47 -27.88
CA LYS A 121 -15.18 0.38 -28.61
C LYS A 121 -14.96 -1.04 -29.15
N LEU A 122 -14.52 -1.13 -30.41
CA LEU A 122 -14.16 -2.39 -31.08
C LEU A 122 -13.18 -3.23 -30.22
N PRO A 123 -13.33 -4.56 -30.16
CA PRO A 123 -12.45 -5.42 -29.37
C PRO A 123 -11.00 -5.28 -29.85
N SER A 124 -10.12 -4.79 -28.98
CA SER A 124 -8.69 -4.71 -29.23
C SER A 124 -8.05 -6.10 -29.25
N LYS A 125 -7.01 -6.28 -30.08
CA LYS A 125 -6.27 -7.55 -30.20
C LYS A 125 -5.51 -7.94 -28.92
N ASP A 126 -5.34 -7.01 -27.98
CA ASP A 126 -4.69 -7.18 -26.67
C ASP A 126 -5.59 -6.70 -25.50
N GLY A 127 -6.80 -7.25 -25.41
CA GLY A 127 -7.75 -6.86 -24.35
C GLY A 127 -7.25 -7.12 -22.92
N VAL A 128 -6.34 -8.09 -22.72
CA VAL A 128 -5.77 -8.40 -21.41
C VAL A 128 -4.72 -7.36 -21.01
N GLY A 129 -3.84 -6.94 -21.93
CA GLY A 129 -2.89 -5.86 -21.68
C GLY A 129 -3.60 -4.54 -21.39
N ASP A 130 -4.62 -4.20 -22.17
CA ASP A 130 -5.45 -3.01 -21.97
C ASP A 130 -6.14 -2.97 -20.60
N MET A 131 -6.73 -4.09 -20.17
CA MET A 131 -7.33 -4.22 -18.83
C MET A 131 -6.28 -4.01 -17.73
N GLY A 132 -5.10 -4.60 -17.89
CA GLY A 132 -3.98 -4.43 -16.98
C GLY A 132 -3.50 -2.97 -16.87
N ARG A 133 -3.43 -2.25 -18.00
CA ARG A 133 -3.03 -0.83 -18.04
C ARG A 133 -4.04 0.07 -17.33
N ILE A 134 -5.34 -0.10 -17.58
CA ILE A 134 -6.41 0.69 -16.94
C ILE A 134 -6.49 0.41 -15.43
N GLY A 135 -6.37 -0.86 -15.02
CA GLY A 135 -6.27 -1.22 -13.62
C GLY A 135 -5.03 -0.62 -12.94
N SER A 136 -3.88 -0.68 -13.62
CA SER A 136 -2.62 -0.11 -13.12
C SER A 136 -2.65 1.41 -13.00
N LEU A 137 -3.31 2.11 -13.93
CA LEU A 137 -3.54 3.56 -13.83
C LEU A 137 -4.30 3.92 -12.55
N SER A 138 -5.33 3.15 -12.24
CA SER A 138 -6.15 3.37 -11.05
C SER A 138 -5.31 3.17 -9.78
N LEU A 139 -4.49 2.11 -9.74
CA LEU A 139 -3.55 1.86 -8.64
C LEU A 139 -2.45 2.92 -8.54
N PHE A 140 -2.00 3.48 -9.67
CA PHE A 140 -1.05 4.59 -9.67
C PHE A 140 -1.63 5.82 -8.96
N ILE A 141 -2.88 6.19 -9.24
CA ILE A 141 -3.57 7.28 -8.54
C ILE A 141 -3.71 6.97 -7.04
N TYR A 142 -4.14 5.74 -6.70
CA TYR A 142 -4.22 5.28 -5.30
C TYR A 142 -2.88 5.44 -4.57
N SER A 143 -1.77 5.05 -5.21
CA SER A 143 -0.44 5.15 -4.61
C SER A 143 0.07 6.58 -4.52
N ALA A 144 -0.25 7.44 -5.48
CA ALA A 144 0.04 8.87 -5.40
C ALA A 144 -0.70 9.50 -4.21
N LEU A 145 -1.99 9.18 -4.03
CA LEU A 145 -2.77 9.63 -2.88
C LEU A 145 -2.20 9.12 -1.56
N THR A 146 -1.87 7.83 -1.48
CA THR A 146 -1.24 7.22 -0.28
C THR A 146 0.10 7.88 0.03
N PHE A 147 0.90 8.21 -0.99
CA PHE A 147 2.16 8.93 -0.84
C PHE A 147 1.95 10.34 -0.30
N MET A 148 0.98 11.10 -0.83
CA MET A 148 0.63 12.43 -0.32
C MET A 148 0.11 12.35 1.13
N ALA A 149 -0.76 11.38 1.43
CA ALA A 149 -1.29 11.14 2.76
C ALA A 149 -0.17 10.82 3.77
N ALA A 150 0.89 10.10 3.36
CA ALA A 150 2.02 9.81 4.24
C ALA A 150 2.77 11.07 4.73
N PHE A 151 2.77 12.17 3.97
CA PHE A 151 3.33 13.45 4.41
C PHE A 151 2.31 14.33 5.12
N ILE A 152 1.04 14.28 4.71
CA ILE A 152 -0.03 15.15 5.24
C ILE A 152 -0.57 14.64 6.58
N LEU A 153 -0.77 13.33 6.73
CA LEU A 153 -1.41 12.73 7.91
C LEU A 153 -0.62 12.99 9.22
N PRO A 154 0.72 12.88 9.27
CA PRO A 154 1.48 13.22 10.47
C PRO A 154 1.36 14.70 10.90
N ILE A 155 1.01 15.60 9.97
CA ILE A 155 0.79 17.02 10.26
C ILE A 155 -0.59 17.23 10.91
N LEU A 156 -1.58 16.41 10.54
CA LEU A 156 -2.98 16.54 10.99
C LEU A 156 -3.28 15.79 12.30
N VAL A 157 -2.53 14.72 12.60
CA VAL A 157 -2.76 13.86 13.78
C VAL A 157 -1.99 14.37 14.99
N ARG A 158 -2.59 14.26 16.19
CA ARG A 158 -1.92 14.65 17.44
C ARG A 158 -0.77 13.69 17.78
N PRO A 159 0.42 14.18 18.18
CA PRO A 159 1.49 13.34 18.68
C PRO A 159 1.11 12.75 20.06
N PRO A 160 1.40 11.47 20.32
CA PRO A 160 0.87 10.74 21.48
C PRO A 160 1.59 10.95 22.82
N ASP A 161 2.63 11.80 22.92
CA ASP A 161 3.13 12.47 24.13
C ASP A 161 4.56 13.03 23.92
N GLU A 162 4.91 14.07 24.69
CA GLU A 162 6.11 14.94 24.73
C GLU A 162 6.18 16.15 23.77
N GLU A 163 6.23 17.34 24.40
CA GLU A 163 6.63 18.63 23.85
C GLU A 163 8.08 18.58 23.31
N ARG A 164 8.26 18.05 22.10
CA ARG A 164 9.52 18.20 21.36
C ARG A 164 9.31 19.08 20.15
N PHE A 165 9.70 20.34 20.33
CA PHE A 165 10.06 21.34 19.31
C PHE A 165 9.53 21.02 17.92
N THR A 166 8.25 21.34 17.66
CA THR A 166 7.77 21.43 16.28
C THR A 166 8.47 22.63 15.64
N PRO A 167 9.29 22.45 14.59
CA PRO A 167 9.74 23.58 13.78
C PRO A 167 8.50 24.37 13.35
N ARG A 168 8.54 25.70 13.45
CA ARG A 168 7.38 26.55 13.06
C ARG A 168 6.86 26.08 11.70
N PRO A 169 5.62 25.54 11.61
CA PRO A 169 5.09 25.11 10.33
C PRO A 169 5.05 26.31 9.39
N TRP A 170 5.31 26.08 8.10
CA TRP A 170 5.09 27.08 7.06
C TRP A 170 3.70 27.77 7.24
N PRO A 171 3.56 29.05 6.85
CA PRO A 171 2.40 29.87 7.19
C PRO A 171 1.04 29.30 6.74
N VAL A 172 1.04 28.42 5.74
CA VAL A 172 -0.15 27.79 5.18
C VAL A 172 -0.66 26.65 6.08
N VAL A 173 0.21 25.78 6.61
CA VAL A 173 -0.23 24.75 7.58
C VAL A 173 -0.51 25.36 8.94
N ALA A 174 0.13 26.46 9.33
CA ALA A 174 -0.27 27.17 10.55
C ALA A 174 -1.76 27.58 10.50
N ARG A 175 -2.22 28.18 9.39
CA ARG A 175 -3.63 28.51 9.18
C ARG A 175 -4.53 27.28 9.08
N LEU A 176 -4.09 26.21 8.42
CA LEU A 176 -4.86 24.96 8.32
C LEU A 176 -5.01 24.29 9.70
N LEU A 177 -3.95 24.29 10.51
CA LEU A 177 -3.95 23.77 11.88
C LEU A 177 -4.81 24.60 12.81
N GLU A 178 -4.81 25.93 12.65
CA GLU A 178 -5.73 26.82 13.37
C GLU A 178 -7.20 26.56 12.96
N ALA A 179 -7.46 26.30 11.68
CA ALA A 179 -8.80 25.97 11.18
C ALA A 179 -9.30 24.59 11.67
N VAL A 180 -8.41 23.61 11.82
CA VAL A 180 -8.73 22.28 12.40
C VAL A 180 -8.79 22.34 13.93
N GLY A 181 -8.16 23.34 14.54
CA GLY A 181 -8.29 23.69 15.95
C GLY A 181 -7.93 22.55 16.91
N ASP A 182 -8.69 22.49 18.01
CA ASP A 182 -8.52 21.54 19.11
C ASP A 182 -9.30 20.21 18.90
N ALA A 183 -9.74 19.96 17.66
CA ALA A 183 -10.42 18.73 17.25
C ALA A 183 -9.48 17.73 16.54
N ARG A 184 -8.16 17.93 16.61
CA ARG A 184 -7.20 17.05 15.94
C ARG A 184 -7.37 15.60 16.41
N PRO A 185 -7.61 14.64 15.51
CA PRO A 185 -7.81 13.25 15.88
C PRO A 185 -6.51 12.69 16.45
N ASP A 186 -6.65 11.86 17.49
CA ASP A 186 -5.57 11.00 17.95
C ASP A 186 -5.27 9.92 16.89
N LEU A 187 -4.08 9.32 16.93
CA LEU A 187 -3.63 8.30 15.98
C LEU A 187 -4.61 7.14 15.89
N VAL A 188 -5.16 6.70 17.04
CA VAL A 188 -6.15 5.63 17.09
C VAL A 188 -7.46 6.06 16.43
N THR A 189 -7.87 7.31 16.61
CA THR A 189 -9.10 7.86 16.03
C THR A 189 -8.97 8.02 14.51
N ALA A 190 -7.83 8.53 14.03
CA ALA A 190 -7.52 8.62 12.61
C ALA A 190 -7.52 7.24 11.94
N TRP A 191 -6.92 6.24 12.59
CA TRP A 191 -6.94 4.86 12.12
C TRP A 191 -8.36 4.28 12.07
N MET A 192 -9.20 4.55 13.07
CA MET A 192 -10.62 4.15 13.06
C MET A 192 -11.38 4.79 11.90
N TYR A 193 -11.17 6.08 11.62
CA TYR A 193 -11.79 6.74 10.48
C TYR A 193 -11.40 6.08 9.16
N GLY A 194 -10.13 5.73 8.96
CA GLY A 194 -9.67 4.99 7.78
C GLY A 194 -10.42 3.66 7.57
N HIS A 195 -10.63 2.89 8.64
CA HIS A 195 -11.43 1.64 8.56
C HIS A 195 -12.90 1.87 8.25
N VAL A 196 -13.50 2.95 8.78
CA VAL A 196 -14.89 3.32 8.47
C VAL A 196 -15.03 3.74 7.01
N VAL A 197 -14.11 4.55 6.50
CA VAL A 197 -14.06 4.96 5.08
C VAL A 197 -13.88 3.73 4.18
N PHE A 198 -12.95 2.83 4.54
CA PHE A 198 -12.74 1.57 3.82
C PHE A 198 -14.02 0.71 3.80
N ALA A 199 -14.66 0.52 4.95
CA ALA A 199 -15.88 -0.27 5.05
C ALA A 199 -17.02 0.35 4.21
N ALA A 200 -17.21 1.66 4.28
CA ALA A 200 -18.18 2.36 3.46
C ALA A 200 -17.89 2.18 1.96
N ALA A 201 -16.63 2.37 1.54
CA ALA A 201 -16.23 2.18 0.14
C ALA A 201 -16.49 0.76 -0.37
N MET A 202 -16.23 -0.26 0.46
CA MET A 202 -16.52 -1.67 0.12
C MET A 202 -18.03 -1.95 0.00
N VAL A 203 -18.87 -1.34 0.84
CA VAL A 203 -20.33 -1.48 0.74
C VAL A 203 -20.87 -0.87 -0.56
N PHE A 204 -20.26 0.23 -1.04
CA PHE A 204 -20.64 0.86 -2.30
C PHE A 204 -20.04 0.18 -3.54
N ALA A 205 -19.05 -0.71 -3.40
CA ALA A 205 -18.37 -1.36 -4.53
C ALA A 205 -19.33 -2.10 -5.49
N PRO A 206 -20.35 -2.85 -5.05
CA PRO A 206 -21.30 -3.51 -5.97
C PRO A 206 -22.13 -2.54 -6.82
N LEU A 207 -22.26 -1.28 -6.39
CA LEU A 207 -23.00 -0.24 -7.14
C LEU A 207 -22.15 0.42 -8.23
N ALA A 208 -20.86 0.09 -8.34
CA ALA A 208 -20.00 0.69 -9.33
C ALA A 208 -20.32 0.21 -10.74
N ARG A 209 -20.91 1.11 -11.53
CA ARG A 209 -21.26 0.91 -12.94
C ARG A 209 -20.49 1.83 -13.89
N SER A 210 -19.41 2.46 -13.42
CA SER A 210 -18.53 3.28 -14.24
C SER A 210 -17.10 3.20 -13.73
N PHE A 211 -16.14 3.35 -14.63
CA PHE A 211 -14.71 3.37 -14.28
C PHE A 211 -14.39 4.49 -13.28
N ARG A 212 -14.91 5.69 -13.52
CA ARG A 212 -14.65 6.85 -12.64
C ARG A 212 -15.12 6.61 -11.21
N PHE A 213 -16.29 5.99 -11.05
CA PHE A 213 -16.82 5.69 -9.73
C PHE A 213 -16.06 4.55 -9.05
N ALA A 214 -15.70 3.49 -9.79
CA ALA A 214 -14.88 2.40 -9.25
C ALA A 214 -13.50 2.90 -8.79
N THR A 215 -12.83 3.72 -9.60
CA THR A 215 -11.54 4.33 -9.26
C THR A 215 -11.66 5.29 -8.08
N LEU A 216 -12.75 6.06 -7.98
CA LEU A 216 -13.00 6.93 -6.83
C LEU A 216 -13.15 6.13 -5.53
N LEU A 217 -13.96 5.06 -5.54
CA LEU A 217 -14.09 4.18 -4.36
C LEU A 217 -12.74 3.58 -3.95
N MET A 218 -11.95 3.15 -4.92
CA MET A 218 -10.61 2.63 -4.65
C MET A 218 -9.69 3.71 -4.07
N CYS A 219 -9.75 4.95 -4.56
CA CYS A 219 -8.97 6.07 -4.04
C CYS A 219 -9.40 6.49 -2.63
N LEU A 220 -10.69 6.37 -2.29
CA LEU A 220 -11.17 6.62 -0.93
C LEU A 220 -10.56 5.64 0.08
N CYS A 221 -10.30 4.40 -0.33
CA CYS A 221 -9.58 3.43 0.51
C CYS A 221 -8.11 3.80 0.78
N ALA A 222 -7.54 4.81 0.09
CA ALA A 222 -6.17 5.27 0.30
C ALA A 222 -6.01 6.27 1.45
N LEU A 223 -7.13 6.80 1.98
CA LEU A 223 -7.19 7.88 2.96
C LEU A 223 -7.24 7.38 4.41
#